data_AF-A0A497TUR9-F1
#
_entry.id   AF-A0A497TUR9-F1
#
_cell.length_a   1.000
_cell.length_b   1.000
_cell.length_c   1.000
_cell.angle_alpha   90.00
_cell.angle_beta   90.00
_cell.angle_gamma   90.00
#
_symmetry.space_group_name_H-M   'P 1'
#
loop_
_entity.id
_entity.type
_entity.pdbx_description
1 polymer ?
#
loop_
_entity_poly.entity_id
_entity_poly.type
_entity_poly.pdbx_seq_one_letter_code
_entity_poly.pdbx_strand_id
1 'polypeptide(L)'
;MKFPHLPIGQRFRFQDKLYTKVGPLTASEEGSGNNRLMIKSAEIEPLDMQVETQPKGSRSFSEQQIRTLFDQACQEFLQANPGDETKQLLGVLQAGFYRRLSGS
;
A
#
# COMPACT_ATOMS: atom_id res chain seq x y z
N MET A 1 -18.07 -8.81 16.39
CA MET A 1 -16.84 -9.36 17.03
C MET A 1 -16.41 -8.44 18.16
N LYS A 2 -15.59 -8.89 19.13
CA LYS A 2 -15.05 -7.99 20.20
C LYS A 2 -13.70 -7.42 19.80
N PHE A 3 -13.45 -6.16 20.14
CA PHE A 3 -12.25 -5.41 19.76
C PHE A 3 -10.89 -6.09 20.08
N PRO A 4 -10.69 -6.75 21.24
CA PRO A 4 -9.41 -7.38 21.55
C PRO A 4 -9.04 -8.55 20.63
N HIS A 5 -10.03 -9.24 20.07
CA HIS A 5 -9.80 -10.37 19.17
C HIS A 5 -9.52 -9.94 17.73
N LEU A 6 -9.71 -8.66 17.41
CA LEU A 6 -9.42 -8.13 16.08
C LEU A 6 -7.89 -8.04 15.88
N PRO A 7 -7.34 -8.58 14.77
CA PRO A 7 -5.96 -8.38 14.36
C PRO A 7 -5.56 -6.89 14.26
N ILE A 8 -4.33 -6.57 14.65
CA ILE A 8 -3.75 -5.24 14.40
C ILE A 8 -3.61 -5.06 12.88
N GLY A 9 -3.98 -3.88 12.38
CA GLY A 9 -4.05 -3.56 10.96
C GLY A 9 -5.43 -3.81 10.33
N GLN A 10 -6.33 -4.54 11.00
CA GLN A 10 -7.66 -4.79 10.45
C GLN A 10 -8.59 -3.58 10.62
N ARG A 11 -9.37 -3.31 9.56
CA ARG A 11 -10.41 -2.28 9.52
C ARG A 11 -11.69 -2.80 10.18
N PHE A 12 -12.43 -1.92 10.81
CA PHE A 12 -13.69 -2.25 11.45
C PHE A 12 -14.60 -1.03 11.56
N ARG A 13 -15.91 -1.30 11.63
CA ARG A 13 -16.93 -0.31 11.91
C ARG A 13 -17.25 -0.30 13.40
N PHE A 14 -17.34 0.89 13.96
CA PHE A 14 -17.79 1.12 15.33
C PHE A 14 -18.53 2.45 15.40
N GLN A 15 -19.78 2.43 15.90
CA GLN A 15 -20.62 3.63 16.00
C GLN A 15 -20.71 4.40 14.66
N ASP A 16 -20.99 3.68 13.57
CA ASP A 16 -21.07 4.20 12.18
C ASP A 16 -19.80 4.88 11.64
N LYS A 17 -18.69 4.78 12.36
CA LYS A 17 -17.38 5.29 11.95
C LYS A 17 -16.43 4.15 11.62
N LEU A 18 -15.51 4.43 10.69
CA LEU A 18 -14.48 3.50 10.24
C LEU A 18 -13.20 3.71 11.03
N TYR A 19 -12.63 2.61 11.49
CA TYR A 19 -11.38 2.60 12.23
C TYR A 19 -10.47 1.47 11.78
N THR A 20 -9.18 1.64 11.99
CA THR A 20 -8.15 0.62 11.83
C THR A 20 -7.52 0.32 13.18
N LYS A 21 -7.42 -0.96 13.58
CA LYS A 21 -6.79 -1.31 14.86
C LYS A 21 -5.28 -1.07 14.78
N VAL A 22 -4.75 -0.18 15.60
CA VAL A 22 -3.31 0.15 15.63
C VAL A 22 -2.61 -0.39 16.87
N GLY A 23 -3.35 -0.86 17.88
CA GLY A 23 -2.81 -1.46 19.09
C GLY A 23 -3.81 -2.33 19.85
N PRO A 24 -3.44 -2.88 21.02
CA PRO A 24 -4.28 -3.81 21.78
C PRO A 24 -5.65 -3.22 22.14
N LEU A 25 -5.67 -1.94 22.53
CA LEU A 25 -6.84 -1.15 22.92
C LEU A 25 -6.95 0.18 22.15
N THR A 26 -6.21 0.35 21.05
CA THR A 26 -6.14 1.61 20.31
C THR A 26 -6.50 1.40 18.85
N ALA A 27 -7.31 2.30 18.30
CA ALA A 27 -7.69 2.30 16.90
C ALA A 27 -7.53 3.70 16.30
N SER A 28 -7.17 3.80 15.02
CA SER A 28 -7.09 5.06 14.29
C SER A 28 -8.36 5.26 13.46
N GLU A 29 -8.99 6.43 13.53
CA GLU A 29 -10.15 6.77 12.69
C GLU A 29 -9.71 7.02 11.24
N GLU A 30 -10.41 6.39 10.28
CA GLU A 30 -10.18 6.62 8.85
C GLU A 30 -10.72 8.00 8.45
N GLY A 31 -9.85 8.83 7.87
CA GLY A 31 -10.17 10.19 7.44
C GLY A 31 -9.54 11.28 8.32
N SER A 32 -9.56 11.13 9.65
CA SER A 32 -8.92 12.08 10.57
C SER A 32 -7.52 11.64 11.02
N GLY A 33 -7.23 10.34 10.98
CA GLY A 33 -5.97 9.78 11.48
C GLY A 33 -5.83 9.82 13.01
N ASN A 34 -6.89 10.23 13.72
CA ASN A 34 -6.86 10.36 15.16
C ASN A 34 -6.92 8.99 15.84
N ASN A 35 -6.03 8.80 16.82
CA ASN A 35 -6.03 7.60 17.65
C ASN A 35 -7.09 7.71 18.76
N ARG A 36 -7.89 6.66 18.89
CA ARG A 36 -8.95 6.51 19.89
C ARG A 36 -8.74 5.24 20.70
N LEU A 37 -8.90 5.36 22.02
CA LEU A 37 -8.95 4.21 22.91
C LEU A 37 -10.30 3.50 22.79
N MET A 38 -10.25 2.18 22.64
CA MET A 38 -11.38 1.28 22.49
C MET A 38 -11.57 0.47 23.76
N ILE A 39 -12.81 0.39 24.24
CA ILE A 39 -13.15 -0.45 25.39
C ILE A 39 -13.11 -1.94 25.01
N LYS A 40 -12.69 -2.80 25.95
CA LYS A 40 -12.54 -4.25 25.71
C LYS A 40 -13.84 -4.93 25.27
N SER A 41 -14.96 -4.48 25.81
CA SER A 41 -16.30 -5.02 25.53
C SER A 41 -16.93 -4.47 24.25
N ALA A 42 -16.27 -3.54 23.55
CA ALA A 42 -16.80 -2.91 22.34
C ALA A 42 -17.18 -3.96 21.30
N GLU A 43 -18.41 -3.84 20.81
CA GLU A 43 -18.90 -4.63 19.69
C GLU A 43 -18.56 -3.91 18.41
N ILE A 44 -17.81 -4.59 17.57
CA ILE A 44 -17.30 -4.06 16.31
C ILE A 44 -17.67 -4.99 15.17
N GLU A 45 -17.86 -4.39 14.01
CA GLU A 45 -18.08 -5.11 12.76
C GLU A 45 -16.77 -5.08 11.97
N PRO A 46 -16.04 -6.20 11.86
CA PRO A 46 -14.84 -6.23 11.04
C PRO A 46 -15.20 -5.96 9.59
N LEU A 47 -14.45 -5.05 8.96
CA LEU A 47 -14.56 -4.73 7.55
C LEU A 47 -13.27 -5.25 6.91
N ASP A 48 -13.41 -6.03 5.85
CA ASP A 48 -12.32 -6.68 5.10
C ASP A 48 -11.70 -7.91 5.82
N MET A 49 -11.90 -9.11 5.24
CA MET A 49 -11.19 -10.35 5.62
C MET A 49 -9.77 -10.43 5.03
N GLN A 50 -9.31 -9.39 4.33
CA GLN A 50 -7.98 -9.36 3.75
C GLN A 50 -7.09 -8.45 4.58
N VAL A 51 -6.26 -9.09 5.40
CA VAL A 51 -5.20 -8.44 6.15
C VAL A 51 -4.16 -7.94 5.14
N GLU A 52 -4.28 -6.70 4.66
CA GLU A 52 -3.10 -5.98 4.19
C GLU A 52 -2.29 -5.59 5.43
N THR A 53 -1.44 -6.50 5.88
CA THR A 53 -0.37 -6.18 6.80
C THR A 53 0.47 -5.08 6.17
N GLN A 54 0.32 -3.83 6.63
CA GLN A 54 1.31 -2.80 6.31
C GLN A 54 2.69 -3.33 6.73
N PRO A 55 3.65 -3.49 5.79
CA PRO A 55 4.96 -3.99 6.15
C PRO A 55 5.70 -2.94 6.97
N LYS A 56 5.93 -3.21 8.26
CA LYS A 56 6.90 -2.52 9.11
C LYS A 56 8.32 -2.89 8.69
N GLY A 57 8.73 -2.38 7.54
CA GLY A 57 10.11 -2.39 7.08
C GLY A 57 10.26 -1.28 6.06
N SER A 58 11.40 -0.59 6.04
CA SER A 58 11.77 0.21 4.88
C SER A 58 11.54 -0.67 3.65
N ARG A 59 10.58 -0.32 2.78
CA ARG A 59 10.29 -1.10 1.57
C ARG A 59 11.54 -1.06 0.69
N SER A 60 12.47 -1.96 0.95
CA SER A 60 13.65 -2.17 0.15
C SER A 60 13.21 -3.06 -0.99
N PHE A 61 12.83 -2.44 -2.11
CA PHE A 61 12.57 -3.20 -3.33
C PHE A 61 13.89 -3.77 -3.82
N SER A 62 13.90 -5.06 -4.16
CA SER A 62 15.06 -5.62 -4.86
C SER A 62 15.20 -4.95 -6.23
N GLU A 63 16.42 -4.91 -6.76
CA GLU A 63 16.66 -4.39 -8.11
C GLU A 63 15.72 -5.05 -9.13
N GLN A 64 15.52 -6.36 -9.01
CA GLN A 64 14.62 -7.13 -9.87
C GLN A 64 13.16 -6.66 -9.77
N GLN A 65 12.67 -6.34 -8.57
CA GLN A 65 11.32 -5.80 -8.39
C GLN A 65 11.18 -4.40 -9.01
N ILE A 66 12.19 -3.55 -8.87
CA ILE A 66 12.19 -2.22 -9.46
C ILE A 66 12.17 -2.31 -11.00
N ARG A 67 12.95 -3.23 -11.58
CA ARG A 67 12.96 -3.48 -13.03
C ARG A 67 11.59 -3.92 -13.53
N THR A 68 10.99 -4.92 -12.89
CA THR A 68 9.69 -5.45 -13.30
C THR A 68 8.59 -4.39 -13.24
N LEU A 69 8.52 -3.62 -12.14
CA LEU A 69 7.51 -2.56 -12.01
C LEU A 69 7.72 -1.44 -13.03
N PHE A 70 8.97 -1.09 -13.29
CA PHE A 70 9.30 -0.04 -14.24
C PHE A 70 8.99 -0.46 -15.69
N ASP A 71 9.26 -1.71 -16.07
CA ASP A 71 8.87 -2.26 -17.37
C ASP A 71 7.35 -2.24 -17.57
N GLN A 72 6.59 -2.63 -16.54
CA GLN A 72 5.12 -2.58 -16.57
C GLN A 72 4.61 -1.16 -16.79
N ALA A 73 5.10 -0.18 -16.02
CA ALA A 73 4.71 1.22 -16.16
C ALA A 73 5.06 1.78 -17.56
N CYS A 74 6.21 1.40 -18.12
CA CYS A 74 6.59 1.77 -19.47
C CYS A 74 5.66 1.17 -20.53
N GLN A 75 5.28 -0.10 -20.36
CA GLN A 75 4.33 -0.75 -21.25
C GLN A 75 2.95 -0.08 -21.22
N GLU A 76 2.43 0.23 -20.03
CA GLU A 76 1.15 0.96 -19.89
C GLU A 76 1.21 2.34 -20.54
N PHE A 77 2.33 3.05 -20.36
CA PHE A 77 2.53 4.36 -20.96
C PHE A 77 2.54 4.30 -22.51
N LEU A 78 3.16 3.26 -23.08
CA LEU A 78 3.16 3.05 -24.54
C LEU A 78 1.78 2.64 -25.07
N GLN A 79 1.01 1.87 -24.30
CA GLN A 79 -0.38 1.54 -24.66
C GLN A 79 -1.26 2.80 -24.68
N ALA A 80 -1.06 3.70 -23.71
CA ALA A 80 -1.79 4.97 -23.65
C ALA A 80 -1.31 5.99 -24.71
N ASN A 81 -0.05 5.91 -25.14
CA ASN A 81 0.57 6.84 -26.08
C ASN A 81 1.24 6.07 -27.23
N PRO A 82 0.46 5.50 -28.16
CA PRO A 82 1.00 4.75 -29.29
C PRO A 82 1.67 5.71 -30.29
N GLY A 83 2.99 5.77 -30.24
CA GLY A 83 3.79 6.56 -31.18
C GLY A 83 5.24 6.07 -31.24
N ASP A 84 5.82 6.01 -32.44
CA ASP A 84 7.21 5.59 -32.64
C ASP A 84 8.20 6.52 -31.93
N GLU A 85 7.91 7.82 -31.87
CA GLU A 85 8.72 8.80 -31.13
C GLU A 85 8.67 8.53 -29.61
N THR A 86 7.48 8.26 -29.06
CA THR A 86 7.29 7.90 -27.66
C THR A 86 8.07 6.64 -27.31
N LYS A 87 8.03 5.63 -28.18
CA LYS A 87 8.78 4.38 -28.02
C LYS A 87 10.29 4.60 -28.02
N GLN A 88 10.79 5.45 -28.94
CA GLN A 88 12.21 5.78 -29.01
C GLN A 88 12.69 6.55 -27.77
N LEU A 89 11.97 7.59 -27.36
CA LEU A 89 12.32 8.38 -26.17
C LEU A 89 12.28 7.54 -24.90
N LEU A 90 11.25 6.69 -24.75
CA LEU A 90 11.13 5.80 -23.60
C LEU A 90 12.26 4.78 -23.54
N GLY A 91 12.70 4.25 -24.69
CA GLY A 91 13.86 3.35 -24.75
C GLY A 91 15.16 4.00 -24.24
N VAL A 92 15.40 5.27 -24.58
CA VAL A 92 16.56 6.04 -24.09
C VAL A 92 16.47 6.25 -22.57
N LEU A 93 15.29 6.61 -22.07
CA LEU A 93 15.04 6.78 -20.64
C LEU A 93 15.22 5.47 -19.86
N GLN A 94 14.70 4.35 -20.38
CA GLN A 94 14.83 3.03 -19.78
C GLN A 94 16.30 2.59 -19.68
N ALA A 95 17.07 2.74 -20.77
CA ALA A 95 18.50 2.41 -20.76
C ALA A 95 19.29 3.23 -19.73
N GLY A 96 18.99 4.54 -19.64
CA GLY A 96 19.62 5.43 -18.64
C GLY A 96 19.20 5.15 -17.21
N PHE A 97 17.98 4.66 -17.00
CA PHE A 97 17.49 4.21 -15.69
C PHE A 97 18.21 2.93 -15.26
N TYR A 98 18.26 1.91 -16.11
CA TYR A 98 18.90 0.63 -15.77
C TYR A 98 20.40 0.74 -15.53
N ARG A 99 21.11 1.61 -16.26
CA ARG A 99 22.53 1.89 -15.99
C ARG A 99 22.76 2.45 -14.58
N ARG A 100 21.88 3.33 -14.12
CA ARG A 100 21.97 3.93 -12.78
C ARG A 100 21.55 2.95 -11.69
N LEU A 101 20.55 2.11 -11.99
CA LEU A 101 20.05 1.12 -11.06
C LEU A 101 21.06 0.01 -10.76
N SER A 102 21.85 -0.42 -11.75
CA SER A 102 22.91 -1.44 -11.58
C SER A 102 24.25 -0.89 -11.08
N GLY A 103 24.35 0.42 -10.85
CA GLY A 103 25.61 1.12 -10.55
C GLY A 103 25.81 1.50 -9.09
N SER A 104 25.06 0.90 -8.15
CA SER A 104 25.17 1.10 -6.70
C SER A 104 25.66 -0.14 -5.97
#